data_AF-A0A7X8F2F4-F1
#
_entry.id   AF-A0A7X8F2F4-F1
#
_cell.length_a   1.000
_cell.length_b   1.000
_cell.length_c   1.000
_cell.angle_alpha   90.00
_cell.angle_beta   90.00
_cell.angle_gamma   90.00
#
_symmetry.space_group_name_H-M   'P 1'
#
loop_
_entity.id
_entity.type
_entity.pdbx_description
1 polymer ?
#
loop_
_entity_poly.entity_id
_entity_poly.type
_entity_poly.pdbx_seq_one_letter_code
_entity_poly.pdbx_strand_id
1 'polypeptide(L)' 'MLVIIIATTICAQATIKTVYITNSGTKFHTENCGLISRAKNVTPIEESEALKKGYKPCSRCKP' A
#
# COMPACT_ATOMS: atom_id res chain seq x y z
N MET A 1 24.72 0.24 -39.34
CA MET A 1 25.03 -0.76 -38.30
C MET A 1 25.20 0.00 -37.00
N LEU A 2 24.34 -0.28 -36.00
CA LEU A 2 24.18 0.48 -34.75
C LEU A 2 23.57 1.89 -35.01
N VAL A 3 22.54 2.39 -34.33
CA VAL A 3 22.19 2.33 -32.91
C VAL A 3 20.66 2.60 -32.79
N ILE A 4 20.04 2.19 -31.68
CA ILE A 4 18.77 2.70 -31.10
C ILE A 4 17.45 2.00 -31.53
N ILE A 5 17.34 0.68 -31.35
CA ILE A 5 16.04 0.01 -31.09
C ILE A 5 15.90 -0.17 -29.57
N ILE A 6 15.83 0.92 -28.82
CA ILE A 6 15.60 0.91 -27.36
C ILE A 6 14.14 1.30 -27.05
N ALA A 7 13.24 1.12 -28.02
CA ALA A 7 11.92 1.74 -28.04
C ALA A 7 10.77 0.90 -27.44
N THR A 8 11.01 -0.23 -26.76
CA THR A 8 9.89 -1.13 -26.38
C THR A 8 9.85 -1.63 -24.94
N THR A 9 10.75 -1.22 -24.06
CA THR A 9 10.66 -1.63 -22.65
C THR A 9 10.46 -0.43 -21.74
N ILE A 10 9.29 0.20 -21.88
CA ILE A 10 8.67 0.89 -20.75
C ILE A 10 8.27 -0.23 -19.78
N CYS A 11 9.16 -0.55 -18.85
CA CYS A 11 8.84 -1.42 -17.73
C CYS A 11 7.74 -0.70 -16.91
N ALA A 12 6.55 -1.29 -16.82
CA ALA A 12 5.46 -0.72 -16.03
C ALA A 12 5.95 -0.47 -14.60
N GLN A 13 6.10 0.80 -14.22
CA GLN A 13 6.50 1.19 -12.88
C GLN A 13 5.32 0.87 -11.95
N ALA A 14 5.38 -0.27 -11.25
CA ALA A 14 4.40 -0.58 -10.21
C ALA A 14 4.60 0.39 -9.05
N THR A 15 3.64 1.30 -8.83
CA THR A 15 3.62 2.16 -7.65
C THR A 15 3.22 1.30 -6.46
N ILE A 16 4.23 0.87 -5.71
CA ILE A 16 4.09 0.16 -4.45
C ILE A 16 3.58 1.17 -3.42
N LYS A 17 2.38 0.95 -2.90
CA LYS A 17 1.74 1.84 -1.92
C LYS A 17 1.65 1.11 -0.60
N THR A 18 2.49 1.52 0.34
CA THR A 18 2.51 0.96 1.69
C THR A 18 1.37 1.56 2.52
N VAL A 19 0.57 0.69 3.13
CA VAL A 19 -0.48 1.01 4.10
C VAL A 19 -0.24 0.26 5.40
N TYR A 20 -1.01 0.58 6.43
CA TYR A 20 -0.77 0.09 7.78
C TYR A 20 -1.98 -0.67 8.29
N ILE A 21 -1.77 -1.90 8.76
CA ILE A 21 -2.81 -2.70 9.42
C ILE A 21 -2.54 -2.83 10.91
N THR A 22 -3.61 -2.96 11.69
CA THR A 22 -3.53 -3.24 13.12
C THR A 22 -3.85 -4.72 13.37
N ASN A 23 -3.17 -5.35 14.32
CA ASN A 23 -3.35 -6.78 14.62
C ASN A 23 -4.79 -7.17 15.01
N SER A 24 -5.53 -6.25 15.64
CA SER A 24 -6.91 -6.47 16.10
C SER A 24 -7.99 -6.07 15.08
N GLY A 25 -7.61 -5.49 13.94
CA GLY A 25 -8.54 -4.83 13.03
C GLY A 25 -8.63 -5.53 11.68
N THR A 26 -9.78 -5.36 11.01
CA THR A 26 -10.01 -5.80 9.62
C THR A 26 -9.81 -4.66 8.62
N LYS A 27 -9.24 -3.53 9.07
CA LYS A 27 -9.07 -2.32 8.25
C LYS A 27 -7.59 -1.97 8.09
N PHE A 28 -7.26 -1.41 6.92
CA PHE A 28 -5.97 -0.79 6.66
C PHE A 28 -6.09 0.74 6.70
N HIS A 29 -4.99 1.39 7.03
CA HIS A 29 -4.90 2.79 7.43
C HIS A 29 -3.73 3.48 6.72
N THR A 30 -3.78 4.81 6.59
CA THR A 30 -2.63 5.63 6.19
C THR A 30 -1.72 5.90 7.39
N GLU A 31 -0.46 6.26 7.16
CA GLU A 31 0.51 6.63 8.22
C GLU A 31 -0.02 7.69 9.21
N ASN A 32 -0.81 8.64 8.70
CA ASN A 32 -1.34 9.78 9.46
C ASN A 32 -2.67 9.48 10.18
N CYS A 33 -3.07 8.21 10.22
CA CYS A 33 -4.33 7.84 10.83
C CYS A 33 -4.21 7.89 12.36
N GLY A 34 -4.86 8.85 13.03
CA GLY A 34 -4.73 9.03 14.49
C GLY A 34 -5.13 7.83 15.36
N LEU A 35 -5.77 6.80 14.79
CA LEU A 35 -5.99 5.51 15.47
C LEU A 35 -4.69 4.69 15.55
N ILE A 36 -3.95 4.61 14.44
CA ILE A 36 -2.69 3.84 14.39
C ILE A 36 -1.55 4.59 15.09
N SER A 37 -1.55 5.93 15.09
CA SER A 37 -0.55 6.72 15.81
C SER A 37 -0.57 6.47 17.33
N ARG A 38 -1.70 5.97 17.86
CA ARG A 38 -1.85 5.56 19.26
C ARG A 38 -1.71 4.04 19.46
N ALA A 39 -1.74 3.27 18.39
CA ALA A 39 -1.64 1.82 18.44
C ALA A 39 -0.17 1.41 18.61
N LYS A 40 0.08 0.50 19.55
CA LYS A 40 1.45 -0.01 19.80
C LYS A 40 1.91 -1.03 18.76
N ASN A 41 0.97 -1.70 18.09
CA ASN A 41 1.23 -2.83 17.20
C ASN A 41 0.60 -2.58 15.83
N VAL A 42 1.41 -2.04 14.93
CA VAL A 42 1.02 -1.72 13.55
C VAL A 42 1.99 -2.41 12.61
N THR A 43 1.46 -3.06 11.58
CA THR A 43 2.27 -3.75 10.58
C THR A 43 2.12 -3.05 9.23
N PRO A 44 3.21 -2.62 8.58
CA PRO A 44 3.17 -2.12 7.22
C PRO A 44 2.89 -3.28 6.25
N ILE A 45 2.05 -3.04 5.26
CA ILE A 45 1.68 -3.99 4.22
C ILE A 45 1.39 -3.24 2.91
N GLU A 46 1.58 -3.89 1.78
CA GLU A 46 1.18 -3.34 0.49
C GLU A 46 -0.34 -3.21 0.40
N GLU A 47 -0.83 -2.09 -0.16
CA GLU A 47 -2.27 -1.86 -0.34
C GLU A 47 -2.91 -2.98 -1.15
N SER A 48 -2.24 -3.39 -2.24
CA SER A 48 -2.72 -4.49 -3.08
C SER A 48 -2.80 -5.81 -2.32
N GLU A 49 -1.87 -6.07 -1.39
CA GLU A 49 -1.88 -7.27 -0.57
C GLU A 49 -2.94 -7.19 0.54
N ALA A 50 -3.13 -6.01 1.14
CA ALA A 50 -4.20 -5.76 2.10
C ALA A 50 -5.57 -6.03 1.47
N LEU A 51 -5.79 -5.57 0.25
CA LEU A 51 -7.01 -5.84 -0.52
C LEU A 51 -7.18 -7.33 -0.83
N LYS A 52 -6.10 -8.01 -1.28
CA LYS A 52 -6.12 -9.47 -1.53
C LYS A 52 -6.45 -10.28 -0.28
N LYS A 53 -5.96 -9.83 0.88
CA LYS A 53 -6.24 -10.44 2.20
C LYS A 53 -7.65 -10.09 2.73
N GLY A 54 -8.41 -9.24 2.04
CA GLY A 54 -9.78 -8.86 2.41
C GLY A 54 -9.87 -7.74 3.46
N TYR A 55 -8.77 -7.03 3.72
CA TYR A 55 -8.81 -5.84 4.57
C TYR A 55 -9.58 -4.71 3.88
N LYS A 56 -10.28 -3.90 4.67
CA LYS A 56 -11.09 -2.78 4.17
C LYS A 56 -10.42 -1.43 4.44
N PRO A 57 -10.60 -0.43 3.59
CA PRO A 57 -10.05 0.90 3.84
C PRO A 57 -10.70 1.51 5.10
N CYS A 58 -9.90 2.21 5.89
CA CYS A 58 -10.42 2.97 7.01
C CYS A 58 -11.28 4.14 6.52
N SER A 59 -12.56 4.16 6.89
CA SER A 59 -13.53 5.20 6.50
C SER A 59 -13.12 6.62 6.90
N ARG A 60 -12.30 6.77 7.96
CA ARG A 60 -11.77 8.06 8.42
C ARG A 60 -10.55 8.49 7.62
N CYS A 61 -9.68 7.54 7.29
CA CYS A 61 -8.36 7.82 6.71
C CYS A 61 -8.38 7.83 5.18
N LYS A 62 -9.46 7.30 4.56
CA LYS A 62 -9.74 7.29 3.12
C LYS A 62 -8.46 7.11 2.27
N PRO A 63 -7.71 6.01 2.52
CA PRO A 63 -6.52 5.69 1.74
C PRO A 63 -6.86 5.56 0.26
#